data_AF-A0A418TAX8-F1
#
_entry.id   AF-A0A418TAX8-F1
#
_cell.length_a   1.000
_cell.length_b   1.000
_cell.length_c   1.000
_cell.angle_alpha   90.00
_cell.angle_beta   90.00
_cell.angle_gamma   90.00
#
_symmetry.space_group_name_H-M   'P 1'
#
loop_
_entity.id
_entity.type
_entity.pdbx_description
1 polymer ?
#
loop_
_entity_poly.entity_id
_entity_poly.type
_entity_poly.pdbx_seq_one_letter_code
_entity_poly.pdbx_strand_id
1 'polypeptide(L)'
;MHRRTVGVVFIIIAAFLYGVRYLSAAIYGSNISAWSKERFANLLTYVGGGPLVLSWIALIVGIGLFLPDVRKVIKKQLNVIEENWEVADTIVKQNKEQR
;
A
#
# COMPACT_ATOMS: atom_id res chain seq x y z
N MET A 1 3.14 -19.19 -1.03
CA MET A 1 2.99 -17.81 -0.52
C MET A 1 1.58 -17.33 -0.78
N HIS A 2 0.92 -16.73 0.21
CA HIS A 2 -0.43 -16.18 0.05
C HIS A 2 -0.37 -14.96 -0.87
N ARG A 3 -1.36 -14.77 -1.75
CA ARG A 3 -1.40 -13.65 -2.73
C ARG A 3 -1.26 -12.28 -2.04
N ARG A 4 -1.74 -12.18 -0.79
CA ARG A 4 -1.56 -11.05 0.13
C ARG A 4 -0.10 -10.69 0.40
N THR A 5 0.73 -11.67 0.73
CA THR A 5 2.15 -11.45 1.04
C THR A 5 2.88 -10.95 -0.19
N VAL A 6 2.56 -11.51 -1.36
CA VAL A 6 3.15 -11.08 -2.64
C VAL A 6 2.78 -9.63 -2.95
N GLY A 7 1.50 -9.26 -2.86
CA GLY A 7 1.06 -7.88 -3.09
C GLY A 7 1.75 -6.85 -2.17
N VAL A 8 1.84 -7.14 -0.88
CA VAL A 8 2.53 -6.27 0.10
C VAL A 8 4.02 -6.14 -0.21
N VAL A 9 4.69 -7.25 -0.52
CA VAL A 9 6.12 -7.24 -0.88
C VAL A 9 6.36 -6.39 -2.12
N PHE A 10 5.51 -6.47 -3.16
CA PHE A 10 5.62 -5.62 -4.34
C PHE A 10 5.43 -4.13 -4.03
N ILE A 11 4.52 -3.77 -3.12
CA ILE A 11 4.33 -2.38 -2.68
C ILE A 11 5.58 -1.88 -1.92
N ILE A 12 6.17 -2.70 -1.05
CA ILE A 12 7.40 -2.37 -0.33
C ILE A 12 8.57 -2.18 -1.31
N ILE A 13 8.72 -3.07 -2.29
CA ILE A 13 9.74 -2.97 -3.33
C ILE A 13 9.55 -1.70 -4.15
N ALA A 14 8.31 -1.32 -4.48
CA ALA A 14 8.03 -0.06 -5.17
C ALA A 14 8.47 1.15 -4.34
N ALA A 15 8.07 1.22 -3.07
CA ALA A 15 8.48 2.31 -2.16
C ALA A 15 10.00 2.38 -2.01
N PHE A 16 10.67 1.23 -1.94
CA PHE A 16 12.13 1.14 -1.88
C PHE A 16 12.79 1.65 -3.17
N LEU A 17 12.34 1.20 -4.35
CA LEU A 17 12.86 1.66 -5.64
C LEU A 17 12.68 3.17 -5.85
N TYR A 18 11.52 3.70 -5.43
CA TYR A 18 11.29 5.14 -5.42
C TYR A 18 12.27 5.84 -4.50
N GLY A 19 12.42 5.38 -3.25
CA GLY A 19 13.35 5.96 -2.27
C GLY A 19 14.80 5.93 -2.74
N VAL A 20 15.26 4.81 -3.32
CA VAL A 20 16.63 4.64 -3.83
C VAL A 20 16.96 5.67 -4.91
N ARG A 21 16.01 6.06 -5.77
CA ARG A 21 16.22 7.13 -6.76
C ARG A 21 16.65 8.44 -6.09
N TYR A 22 15.92 8.85 -5.05
CA TYR A 22 16.18 10.11 -4.34
C TYR A 22 17.40 9.99 -3.45
N LEU A 23 17.63 8.82 -2.85
CA LEU A 23 18.81 8.55 -2.03
C LEU A 23 20.09 8.60 -2.87
N SER A 24 20.10 7.97 -4.05
CA SER A 24 21.24 8.03 -4.98
C SER A 24 21.52 9.46 -5.46
N ALA A 25 20.47 10.23 -5.77
CA ALA A 25 20.63 11.65 -6.13
C ALA A 25 21.17 12.47 -4.96
N ALA A 26 20.75 12.19 -3.73
CA ALA A 26 21.24 12.87 -2.53
C ALA A 26 22.70 12.52 -2.22
N ILE A 27 23.11 11.25 -2.37
CA ILE A 27 24.50 10.81 -2.18
C ILE A 27 25.40 11.49 -3.23
N TYR A 28 24.99 11.50 -4.50
CA TYR A 28 25.74 12.18 -5.55
C TYR A 28 25.79 13.71 -5.33
N GLY A 29 24.71 14.30 -4.81
CA GLY A 29 24.62 15.73 -4.49
C GLY A 29 25.34 16.16 -3.21
N SER A 30 25.73 15.21 -2.35
CA SER A 30 26.33 15.50 -1.05
C SER A 30 27.68 16.24 -1.14
N ASN A 31 28.38 16.12 -2.26
CA ASN A 31 29.66 16.78 -2.52
C ASN A 31 29.51 18.17 -3.16
N ILE A 32 28.28 18.66 -3.37
CA ILE A 32 28.02 19.95 -4.03
C ILE A 32 27.75 21.02 -2.97
N SER A 33 28.55 22.09 -3.01
CA SER A 33 28.52 23.19 -2.03
C SER A 33 27.29 24.10 -2.11
N ALA A 34 26.55 24.07 -3.22
CA ALA A 34 25.36 24.88 -3.44
C ALA A 34 24.14 24.02 -3.82
N TRP A 35 23.19 23.90 -2.90
CA TRP A 35 21.94 23.18 -3.10
C TRP A 35 20.90 24.08 -3.76
N SER A 36 20.43 23.71 -4.97
CA SER A 36 19.30 24.34 -5.62
C SER A 36 18.35 23.31 -6.23
N LYS A 37 17.08 23.66 -6.39
CA LYS A 37 16.04 22.79 -6.96
C LYS A 37 16.39 22.31 -8.37
N GLU A 38 16.94 23.19 -9.20
CA GLU A 38 17.41 22.87 -10.56
C GLU A 38 18.58 21.90 -10.56
N ARG A 39 19.54 22.07 -9.63
CA ARG A 39 20.67 21.15 -9.51
C ARG A 39 20.17 19.76 -9.13
N PHE A 40 19.33 19.65 -8.10
CA PHE A 40 18.80 18.35 -7.68
C PHE A 40 17.95 17.68 -8.77
N ALA A 41 17.17 18.46 -9.53
CA ALA A 41 16.45 17.95 -10.69
C ALA A 41 17.40 17.38 -11.75
N ASN A 42 18.51 18.07 -12.04
CA ASN A 42 19.54 17.54 -12.95
C ASN A 42 20.19 16.27 -12.41
N LEU A 43 20.46 16.18 -11.10
CA LEU A 43 20.97 14.95 -10.48
C LEU A 43 19.97 13.78 -10.62
N LEU A 44 18.67 14.04 -10.47
CA LEU A 44 17.63 13.04 -10.72
C LEU A 44 17.61 12.57 -12.19
N THR A 45 17.99 13.44 -13.14
CA THR A 45 18.15 13.08 -14.55
C THR A 45 19.34 12.13 -14.74
N TYR A 46 20.47 12.37 -14.04
CA TYR A 46 21.65 11.50 -14.06
C TYR A 46 21.41 10.11 -13.48
N VAL A 47 20.59 10.00 -12.44
CA VAL A 47 20.16 8.69 -11.89
C VAL A 47 19.29 7.90 -12.89
N GLY A 48 18.75 8.57 -13.91
CA GLY A 48 18.00 7.96 -15.01
C GLY A 48 16.58 7.55 -14.61
N GLY A 49 15.66 7.40 -15.57
CA GLY A 49 14.24 7.10 -15.31
C GLY A 49 13.93 5.66 -14.85
N GLY A 50 14.89 4.74 -14.94
CA GLY A 50 14.69 3.31 -14.70
C GLY A 50 14.05 2.96 -13.35
N PRO A 51 14.62 3.39 -12.20
CA PRO A 51 14.06 3.10 -10.88
C PRO A 51 12.64 3.64 -10.69
N LEU A 52 12.33 4.78 -11.32
CA LEU A 52 11.01 5.40 -11.26
C LEU A 52 9.98 4.58 -12.04
N VAL A 53 10.32 4.16 -13.26
CA VAL A 53 9.44 3.34 -14.11
C VAL A 53 9.19 1.98 -13.45
N LEU A 54 10.24 1.33 -12.95
CA LEU A 54 10.12 0.05 -12.24
C LEU A 54 9.30 0.17 -10.95
N SER A 55 9.46 1.27 -10.20
CA SER A 55 8.63 1.57 -9.03
C SER A 55 7.15 1.67 -9.41
N TRP A 56 6.81 2.38 -10.48
CA TRP A 56 5.43 2.52 -10.93
C TRP A 56 4.82 1.19 -11.35
N ILE A 57 5.55 0.37 -12.10
CA ILE A 57 5.09 -0.97 -12.51
C ILE A 57 4.88 -1.86 -11.28
N ALA A 58 5.85 -1.89 -10.36
CA ALA A 58 5.76 -2.67 -9.13
C ALA A 58 4.59 -2.23 -8.24
N LEU A 59 4.30 -0.93 -8.19
CA LEU A 59 3.16 -0.37 -7.45
C LEU A 59 1.83 -0.83 -8.05
N ILE A 60 1.66 -0.72 -9.37
CA ILE A 60 0.42 -1.13 -10.06
C ILE A 60 0.16 -2.62 -9.85
N VAL A 61 1.19 -3.45 -10.01
CA VAL A 61 1.10 -4.90 -9.78
C VAL A 61 0.80 -5.22 -8.31
N GLY A 62 1.48 -4.54 -7.37
CA GLY A 62 1.26 -4.73 -5.94
C GLY A 62 -0.16 -4.39 -5.49
N ILE A 63 -0.69 -3.24 -5.93
CA ILE A 63 -2.08 -2.83 -5.66
C ILE A 63 -3.07 -3.82 -6.29
N GLY A 64 -2.86 -4.21 -7.55
CA GLY A 64 -3.73 -5.15 -8.25
C GLY A 64 -3.85 -6.50 -7.55
N LEU A 65 -2.77 -6.99 -6.95
CA LEU A 65 -2.77 -8.25 -6.18
C LEU A 65 -3.34 -8.08 -4.77
N PHE A 66 -3.11 -6.94 -4.12
CA PHE A 66 -3.51 -6.71 -2.73
C PHE A 66 -4.99 -6.38 -2.56
N LEU A 67 -5.55 -5.54 -3.43
CA LEU A 67 -6.92 -5.02 -3.32
C LEU A 67 -8.04 -6.09 -3.27
N PRO A 68 -8.06 -7.12 -4.14
CA PRO A 68 -9.12 -8.14 -4.10
C PRO A 68 -9.07 -8.97 -2.82
N ASP A 69 -7.87 -9.20 -2.27
CA ASP A 69 -7.73 -9.95 -1.03
C ASP A 69 -8.21 -9.15 0.19
N VAL A 70 -7.91 -7.84 0.25
CA VAL A 70 -8.42 -6.95 1.30
C VAL A 70 -9.94 -6.89 1.26
N ARG A 71 -10.53 -6.72 0.08
CA ARG A 71 -11.99 -6.70 -0.09
C ARG A 71 -12.64 -7.98 0.44
N LYS A 72 -12.06 -9.15 0.18
CA LYS A 72 -12.57 -10.43 0.70
C LYS A 72 -12.50 -10.50 2.23
N VAL A 73 -11.42 -10.03 2.83
CA VAL A 73 -11.28 -10.01 4.30
C VAL A 73 -12.33 -9.10 4.92
N ILE A 74 -12.46 -7.87 4.43
CA ILE A 74 -13.44 -6.91 4.95
C ILE A 74 -14.85 -7.45 4.80
N LYS A 75 -15.21 -7.95 3.60
CA LYS A 75 -16.54 -8.51 3.36
C LYS A 75 -16.85 -9.68 4.29
N LYS A 76 -15.88 -10.56 4.55
CA LYS A 76 -16.06 -11.67 5.49
C LYS A 76 -16.36 -11.16 6.91
N GLN A 77 -15.64 -10.15 7.38
CA GLN A 77 -15.87 -9.58 8.72
C GLN A 77 -17.23 -8.89 8.81
N LEU A 78 -17.65 -8.19 7.76
CA LEU A 78 -18.96 -7.53 7.72
C LEU A 78 -20.09 -8.55 7.84
N ASN A 79 -20.03 -9.65 7.10
CA ASN A 79 -21.05 -10.70 7.16
C ASN A 79 -21.16 -11.33 8.56
N VAL A 80 -20.03 -11.54 9.26
CA VAL A 80 -20.05 -12.07 10.64
C VAL A 80 -20.70 -11.08 11.60
N ILE A 81 -20.43 -9.78 11.43
CA ILE A 81 -21.05 -8.74 12.25
C ILE A 81 -22.56 -8.68 12.00
N GLU A 82 -22.99 -8.75 10.74
CA GLU A 82 -24.40 -8.75 10.33
C GLU A 82 -25.16 -9.93 10.97
N GLU A 83 -24.61 -11.14 10.86
CA GLU A 83 -25.16 -12.34 11.49
C GLU A 83 -25.27 -12.20 13.02
N ASN A 84 -24.24 -11.65 13.67
CA ASN A 84 -24.25 -11.43 15.11
C ASN A 84 -25.33 -10.41 15.55
N TRP A 85 -25.59 -9.36 14.76
CA TRP A 85 -26.65 -8.39 15.04
C TRP A 85 -28.04 -9.00 14.88
N GLU A 86 -28.26 -9.81 13.85
CA GLU A 86 -29.54 -10.52 13.67
C GLU A 86 -29.83 -11.46 14.85
N VAL A 87 -28.81 -12.19 15.33
CA VAL A 87 -28.92 -13.04 16.53
C VAL A 87 -29.23 -12.19 17.77
N ALA A 88 -28.57 -11.05 17.97
CA ALA A 88 -28.84 -10.18 19.11
C ALA A 88 -30.29 -9.64 19.11
N ASP A 89 -30.79 -9.22 17.95
CA ASP A 89 -32.16 -8.69 17.81
C ASP A 89 -33.22 -9.76 18.11
N THR A 90 -32.99 -11.01 17.67
CA THR A 90 -33.92 -12.12 17.96
C THR A 90 -33.99 -12.42 19.47
N ILE A 91 -32.86 -12.42 20.17
CA ILE A 91 -32.82 -12.62 21.63
C ILE A 91 -33.56 -11.49 22.37
N VAL A 92 -33.35 -10.24 21.96
CA VAL A 92 -34.03 -9.08 22.57
C VAL A 92 -35.55 -9.18 22.37
N LYS A 93 -36.00 -9.60 21.19
CA LYS A 93 -37.42 -9.77 20.90
C LYS A 93 -38.05 -10.87 21.76
N GLN A 94 -37.41 -12.03 21.88
CA GLN A 94 -37.90 -13.14 22.71
C GLN A 94 -38.03 -12.74 24.18
N ASN A 95 -37.06 -12.00 24.73
CA ASN A 95 -37.11 -11.54 26.12
C ASN A 95 -38.22 -10.51 26.39
N LYS A 96 -38.67 -9.76 25.38
CA LYS A 96 -39.81 -8.85 25.51
C LYS A 96 -41.16 -9.56 25.51
N GLU A 97 -41.28 -10.68 24.80
CA GLU A 97 -42.52 -11.46 24.74
C GLU A 97 -42.75 -12.31 26.00
N GLN A 98 -41.69 -12.57 26.79
CA GLN A 98 -41.77 -13.30 28.06
C GLN A 98 -41.95 -12.41 29.31
N ARG A 99 -42.05 -11.09 29.15
CA ARG A 99 -42.33 -10.12 30.23
C ARG A 99 -43.71 -9.50 30.04
#